data_AF-A0A2V8XSY1-F1
#
_entry.id   AF-A0A2V8XSY1-F1
#
_cell.length_a   1.000
_cell.length_b   1.000
_cell.length_c   1.000
_cell.angle_alpha   90.00
_cell.angle_beta   90.00
_cell.angle_gamma   90.00
#
_symmetry.space_group_name_H-M   'P 1'
#
loop_
_entity.id
_entity.type
_entity.pdbx_description
1 polymer ?
#
loop_
_entity_poly.entity_id
_entity_poly.type
_entity_poly.pdbx_seq_one_letter_code
_entity_poly.pdbx_strand_id
1 'polypeptide(L)'
;ARRLKKACRGSDFAVRLTNDDFLLVLPECGLGEVQKVLSRLGSLVVDCSGRKVELACTTGWVDYQPGDLPSDLLKRASQILHLYENAAKDSFSATVTTR
;
A
#
# COMPACT_ATOMS: atom_id res chain seq x y z
N ALA A 1 7.01 1.14 -7.79
CA ALA A 1 6.53 1.09 -9.20
C ALA A 1 6.66 -0.30 -9.87
N ARG A 2 7.86 -0.78 -10.28
CA ARG A 2 8.00 -2.01 -11.10
C ARG A 2 7.37 -3.27 -10.49
N ARG A 3 7.51 -3.47 -9.18
CA ARG A 3 6.91 -4.61 -8.46
C ARG A 3 5.39 -4.55 -8.44
N LEU A 4 4.80 -3.36 -8.19
CA LEU A 4 3.35 -3.14 -8.26
C LEU A 4 2.81 -3.50 -9.64
N LYS A 5 3.43 -3.00 -10.71
CA LYS A 5 3.01 -3.31 -12.07
C LYS A 5 3.04 -4.82 -12.40
N LYS A 6 3.96 -5.57 -11.80
CA LYS A 6 4.04 -7.04 -11.98
C LYS A 6 2.99 -7.80 -11.17
N ALA A 7 2.54 -7.26 -10.04
CA ALA A 7 1.56 -7.89 -9.17
C ALA A 7 0.12 -7.64 -9.63
N CYS A 8 -0.13 -6.48 -10.24
CA CYS A 8 -1.42 -6.08 -10.80
C CYS A 8 -1.91 -7.03 -11.91
N ARG A 9 -3.22 -7.29 -11.91
CA ARG A 9 -3.96 -7.91 -13.02
C ARG A 9 -4.07 -6.91 -14.19
N GLY A 10 -4.42 -7.40 -15.37
CA GLY A 10 -4.62 -6.53 -16.55
C GLY A 10 -5.72 -5.47 -16.37
N SER A 11 -6.69 -5.73 -15.49
CA SER A 11 -7.78 -4.81 -15.15
C SER A 11 -7.43 -3.82 -14.03
N ASP A 12 -6.32 -4.02 -13.31
CA ASP A 12 -5.96 -3.17 -12.18
C ASP A 12 -5.23 -1.92 -12.66
N PHE A 13 -5.47 -0.79 -11.99
CA PHE A 13 -4.76 0.46 -12.26
C PHE A 13 -3.78 0.76 -11.14
N ALA A 14 -2.50 0.90 -11.47
CA ALA A 14 -1.46 1.31 -10.53
C ALA A 14 -0.92 2.68 -10.92
N VAL A 15 -1.04 3.65 -10.01
CA VAL A 15 -0.62 5.03 -10.22
C VAL A 15 0.36 5.43 -9.11
N ARG A 16 1.41 6.18 -9.46
CA ARG A 16 2.25 6.86 -8.48
C ARG A 16 1.64 8.24 -8.24
N LEU A 17 1.31 8.55 -6.99
CA LEU A 17 0.74 9.85 -6.63
C LEU A 17 1.86 10.86 -6.39
N THR A 18 2.71 10.57 -5.41
CA THR A 18 3.88 11.39 -5.03
C THR A 18 5.09 10.46 -4.84
N ASN A 19 6.21 10.97 -4.35
CA ASN A 19 7.50 10.27 -4.27
C ASN A 19 7.40 8.78 -3.90
N ASP A 20 6.85 8.47 -2.74
CA ASP A 20 6.73 7.13 -2.19
C ASP A 20 5.29 6.61 -2.14
N ASP A 21 4.30 7.44 -2.48
CA ASP A 21 2.89 7.06 -2.47
C ASP A 21 2.42 6.43 -3.79
N PHE A 22 1.73 5.31 -3.66
CA PHE A 22 1.13 4.59 -4.77
C PHE A 22 -0.35 4.29 -4.50
N LEU A 23 -1.18 4.46 -5.52
CA LEU A 23 -2.59 4.09 -5.52
C LEU A 23 -2.80 2.88 -6.42
N LEU A 24 -3.52 1.88 -5.89
CA LEU A 24 -4.03 0.76 -6.69
C LEU A 24 -5.56 0.82 -6.70
N VAL A 25 -6.14 0.86 -7.89
CA VAL A 25 -7.58 0.64 -8.10
C VAL A 25 -7.73 -0.79 -8.60
N LEU A 26 -8.54 -1.59 -7.90
CA LEU A 26 -8.74 -3.00 -8.16
C LEU A 26 -10.22 -3.23 -8.53
N PRO A 27 -10.59 -3.11 -9.83
CA PRO A 27 -11.96 -3.41 -10.24
C PRO A 27 -12.33 -4.85 -9.92
N GLU A 28 -13.60 -5.07 -9.57
CA GLU A 28 -14.15 -6.40 -9.29
C GLU A 28 -13.29 -7.16 -8.27
N CYS A 29 -12.88 -6.47 -7.20
CA CYS A 29 -12.07 -7.03 -6.12
C CYS A 29 -12.73 -6.68 -4.79
N GLY A 30 -13.29 -7.67 -4.12
CA GLY A 30 -13.83 -7.45 -2.78
C GLY A 30 -12.71 -7.25 -1.76
N LEU A 31 -13.04 -6.65 -0.61
CA LEU A 31 -12.08 -6.42 0.50
C LEU A 31 -11.30 -7.68 0.91
N GLY A 32 -11.96 -8.84 0.92
CA GLY A 32 -11.33 -10.13 1.27
C GLY A 32 -10.33 -10.65 0.24
N GLU A 33 -10.29 -10.07 -0.96
CA GLU A 33 -9.41 -10.49 -2.05
C GLU A 33 -8.17 -9.58 -2.18
N VAL A 34 -8.21 -8.38 -1.60
CA VAL A 34 -7.11 -7.41 -1.65
C VAL A 34 -5.82 -8.03 -1.14
N GLN A 35 -5.87 -8.79 -0.05
CA GLN A 35 -4.69 -9.49 0.49
C GLN A 35 -4.08 -10.49 -0.51
N LYS A 36 -4.89 -11.14 -1.34
CA LYS A 36 -4.40 -12.07 -2.38
C LYS A 36 -3.72 -11.33 -3.54
N VAL A 37 -4.14 -10.11 -3.84
CA VAL A 37 -3.46 -9.25 -4.82
C VAL A 37 -2.14 -8.76 -4.23
N LEU A 38 -2.15 -8.26 -2.99
CA LEU A 38 -0.97 -7.74 -2.32
C LEU A 38 0.08 -8.82 -2.03
N SER A 39 -0.31 -10.06 -1.76
CA SER A 39 0.64 -11.16 -1.52
C SER A 39 1.58 -11.43 -2.72
N ARG A 40 1.15 -11.07 -3.94
CA ARG A 40 1.95 -11.18 -5.16
C ARG A 40 3.13 -10.21 -5.19
N LEU A 41 3.11 -9.15 -4.37
CA LEU A 41 4.25 -8.24 -4.24
C LEU A 41 5.45 -8.91 -3.59
N GLY A 42 5.21 -9.90 -2.73
CA GLY A 42 6.22 -10.57 -1.93
C GLY A 42 7.00 -9.61 -1.03
N SER A 43 8.13 -10.07 -0.51
CA SER A 43 9.05 -9.23 0.27
C SER A 43 9.67 -8.13 -0.60
N LEU A 44 9.61 -6.88 -0.14
CA LEU A 44 10.23 -5.74 -0.79
C LEU A 44 11.70 -5.61 -0.41
N VAL A 45 12.55 -6.48 -0.95
CA VAL A 45 14.00 -6.43 -0.74
C VAL A 45 14.70 -5.75 -1.92
N VAL A 46 15.58 -4.79 -1.65
CA VAL A 46 16.41 -4.11 -2.65
C VAL A 46 17.87 -4.40 -2.38
N ASP A 47 18.64 -4.65 -3.43
CA ASP A 47 20.10 -4.72 -3.34
C ASP A 47 20.69 -3.32 -3.48
N CYS A 48 21.40 -2.88 -2.45
CA CYS A 48 22.11 -1.62 -2.39
C CYS A 48 23.60 -1.92 -2.17
N SER A 49 24.39 -1.90 -3.26
CA SER A 49 25.84 -2.16 -3.21
C SER A 49 26.20 -3.50 -2.56
N GLY A 50 25.48 -4.57 -2.90
CA GLY A 50 25.68 -5.92 -2.36
C GLY A 50 25.05 -6.15 -0.99
N ARG A 51 24.35 -5.15 -0.43
CA ARG A 51 23.57 -5.28 0.80
C ARG A 51 22.09 -5.38 0.49
N LYS A 52 21.44 -6.44 0.97
CA LYS A 52 19.99 -6.58 0.90
C LYS A 52 19.35 -5.70 1.97
N VAL A 53 18.59 -4.69 1.53
CA VAL A 53 17.80 -3.81 2.37
C VAL A 53 16.34 -4.18 2.22
N GLU A 54 15.70 -4.55 3.32
CA GLU A 54 14.26 -4.77 3.37
C GLU A 54 13.54 -3.44 3.53
N LEU A 55 12.53 -3.20 2.68
CA LEU A 55 11.68 -2.02 2.73
C LEU A 55 10.37 -2.39 3.39
N ALA A 56 10.04 -1.68 4.46
CA ALA A 56 8.69 -1.69 5.02
C ALA A 56 7.77 -0.85 4.13
N CYS A 57 6.53 -1.30 3.95
CA CYS A 57 5.47 -0.52 3.33
C CYS A 57 4.21 -0.59 4.17
N THR A 58 3.51 0.54 4.26
CA THR A 58 2.18 0.62 4.86
C THR A 58 1.15 0.58 3.74
N THR A 59 0.08 -0.17 3.93
CA THR A 59 -1.00 -0.28 2.93
C THR A 59 -2.35 -0.15 3.62
N GLY A 60 -3.21 0.72 3.10
CA GLY A 60 -4.61 0.85 3.47
C GLY A 60 -5.49 0.63 2.26
N TRP A 61 -6.65 0.00 2.44
CA TRP A 61 -7.62 -0.21 1.37
C TRP A 61 -9.05 -0.05 1.88
N VAL A 62 -9.91 0.35 0.98
CA VAL A 62 -11.34 0.58 1.21
C VAL A 62 -12.10 0.07 0.01
N ASP A 63 -13.34 -0.38 0.24
CA ASP A 63 -14.22 -0.75 -0.87
C ASP A 63 -14.92 0.49 -1.43
N TYR A 64 -15.33 0.40 -2.68
CA TYR A 64 -16.26 1.36 -3.26
C TYR A 64 -17.64 1.19 -2.60
N GLN A 65 -18.29 2.29 -2.25
CA GLN A 65 -19.67 2.30 -1.78
C GLN A 65 -20.57 2.88 -2.88
N PRO A 66 -21.75 2.29 -3.14
CA PRO A 66 -22.70 2.83 -4.11
C PRO A 66 -22.99 4.31 -3.85
N GLY A 67 -22.75 5.15 -4.86
CA GLY A 67 -22.94 6.60 -4.78
C GLY A 67 -21.71 7.39 -4.36
N ASP A 68 -20.58 6.76 -4.03
CA ASP A 68 -19.33 7.48 -3.81
C ASP A 68 -18.91 8.24 -5.08
N LEU A 69 -18.47 9.49 -4.90
CA LEU A 69 -17.63 10.15 -5.89
C LEU A 69 -16.21 9.59 -5.81
N PRO A 70 -15.42 9.63 -6.90
CA PRO A 70 -14.02 9.22 -6.86
C PRO A 70 -13.21 9.89 -5.74
N SER A 71 -13.50 11.16 -5.43
CA SER A 71 -12.87 11.90 -4.35
C SER A 71 -13.17 11.32 -2.96
N ASP A 72 -14.37 10.81 -2.73
CA ASP A 72 -14.78 10.25 -1.44
C ASP A 72 -14.03 8.95 -1.17
N LEU A 73 -13.96 8.09 -2.20
CA LEU A 73 -13.21 6.85 -2.14
C LEU A 73 -11.72 7.09 -1.82
N LEU A 74 -11.10 8.01 -2.56
CA LEU A 74 -9.68 8.37 -2.36
C LEU A 74 -9.44 8.97 -0.98
N LYS A 75 -10.35 9.83 -0.49
CA LYS A 75 -10.25 10.42 0.84
C LYS A 75 -10.27 9.35 1.93
N ARG A 76 -11.21 8.39 1.86
CA ARG A 76 -11.26 7.28 2.84
C ARG A 76 -10.00 6.40 2.76
N ALA A 77 -9.52 6.08 1.56
CA ALA A 77 -8.30 5.31 1.38
C ALA A 77 -7.09 5.99 2.04
N SER A 78 -6.93 7.30 1.81
CA SER A 78 -5.86 8.11 2.40
C SER A 78 -5.96 8.20 3.92
N GLN A 79 -7.17 8.37 4.47
CA GLN A 79 -7.39 8.40 5.92
C GLN A 79 -6.98 7.07 6.58
N ILE A 80 -7.36 5.93 6.01
CA ILE A 80 -6.98 4.61 6.52
C ILE A 80 -5.46 4.42 6.45
N LEU A 81 -4.83 4.77 5.32
CA LEU A 81 -3.37 4.68 5.18
C LEU A 81 -2.66 5.51 6.24
N HIS A 82 -3.09 6.75 6.45
CA HIS A 82 -2.49 7.65 7.42
C HIS A 82 -2.60 7.13 8.87
N LEU A 83 -3.74 6.54 9.23
CA LEU A 83 -3.92 5.90 10.55
C LEU A 83 -2.91 4.77 10.76
N TYR A 84 -2.69 3.92 9.75
CA TYR A 84 -1.72 2.83 9.84
C TYR A 84 -0.28 3.32 9.83
N GLU A 85 0.04 4.38 9.07
CA GLU A 85 1.37 4.98 9.11
C GLU A 85 1.72 5.54 10.48
N ASN A 86 0.78 6.23 11.12
CA ASN A 86 0.99 6.77 12.46
C ASN A 86 1.22 5.64 13.46
N ALA A 87 0.40 4.58 13.42
CA ALA A 87 0.59 3.41 14.28
C ALA A 87 1.95 2.71 14.04
N ALA A 88 2.40 2.62 12.79
CA ALA A 88 3.70 2.05 12.45
C ALA A 88 4.86 2.93 12.94
N LYS A 89 4.74 4.26 12.82
CA LYS A 89 5.74 5.22 13.33
C LYS A 89 5.84 5.18 14.85
N ASP A 90 4.71 5.11 15.56
CA ASP A 90 4.68 4.99 17.02
C ASP A 90 5.37 3.71 17.49
N SER A 91 5.08 2.59 16.81
CA SER A 91 5.73 1.30 17.08
C SER A 91 7.23 1.35 16.83
N PHE A 92 7.66 1.99 15.73
CA PHE A 92 9.08 2.14 15.41
C PHE A 92 9.80 3.05 16.42
N SER A 93 9.19 4.17 16.80
CA SER A 93 9.74 5.12 17.77
C SER A 93 9.92 4.50 19.17
N ALA A 94 8.95 3.68 19.61
CA ALA A 94 9.06 2.90 20.85
C ALA A 94 10.24 1.92 20.82
N THR A 95 10.51 1.31 19.65
CA THR A 95 11.60 0.35 19.48
C THR A 95 12.98 1.02 19.43
N VAL A 96 13.06 2.24 18.89
CA VAL A 96 14.32 3.03 18.82
C VAL A 96 14.70 3.64 20.17
N THR A 97 13.71 3.99 21.01
CA THR A 97 13.97 4.55 22.35
C THR A 97 14.46 3.51 23.37
N THR A 98 14.41 2.22 23.04
CA THR A 98 14.77 1.11 23.95
C THR A 98 16.13 0.48 23.60
N ARG A 99 17.08 1.24 23.03
CA ARG A 99 18.45 0.78 22.76
C ARG A 99 19.51 1.66 23.38
#